data_AF-W6K7K8-F1
#
_entry.id   AF-W6K7K8-F1
#
_cell.length_a   1.000
_cell.length_b   1.000
_cell.length_c   1.000
_cell.angle_alpha   90.00
_cell.angle_beta   90.00
_cell.angle_gamma   90.00
#
_symmetry.space_group_name_H-M   'P 1'
#
loop_
_entity.id
_entity.type
_entity.pdbx_description
1 polymer ?
#
loop_
_entity_poly.entity_id
_entity_poly.type
_entity_poly.pdbx_seq_one_letter_code
_entity_poly.pdbx_strand_id
1 'polypeptide(L)'
;MMTLPRFPSAVFLAGMLLSGCAPQLAERPPTIKSSAAKVDWLSILPDRVAPLTHDRAGRWPMILWNGVGFEPLAPEQITMMLDRGLVPHLRLHANMIPAARALQAAGAPVILMQGESGPWAYAMTSTGKGDTLVPGQFEGWAEAARRMRQTMAAFRDAGVTVDAVWLDYEVAPSTTPLAEVLASPEGRAVTPPEAKISPRAFARYRRQLWTSLMSAYVAGPIREVFPAVSVTNWMTVLSLPENPVPGMTSGRLPMTDPGLFTATNPVAYGTDAAFLNLWPEQAPKDRDGVDRAYMAILLGQVSADAANRRAAAPHLKAIPWVARWVPLVAKPEEFFGGLGVNLRPTGEGARIVGILPNTPAERAGLMAGDLLRQADGLTLAGLTLPHLVARLRGAPGSTTELEVRRGPHDLSIIVERATIHLKSPAIPMMSRERYREALRHLWMRGINGMQIFNSTTPGDAETVIAEVSDAVAVYDEMLAHRRFLEDGVPLNLAVPDPNQRVHWSGLRLGNEALVRVISVAPFGTELTVRPWGEEGVSLLASARGATYKLQRVEGRIRAESTSDSAIRP
;
A
#
# COMPACT_ATOMS: atom_id res chain seq x y z
N MET A 1 -76.62 28.62 -20.55
CA MET A 1 -76.62 29.76 -19.63
C MET A 1 -76.16 29.25 -18.27
N MET A 2 -75.12 29.89 -17.72
CA MET A 2 -74.81 30.01 -16.28
C MET A 2 -74.47 28.73 -15.48
N THR A 3 -73.19 28.48 -15.20
CA THR A 3 -72.31 29.01 -14.12
C THR A 3 -72.42 28.28 -12.78
N LEU A 4 -71.28 27.72 -12.37
CA LEU A 4 -70.88 27.25 -11.02
C LEU A 4 -71.09 28.32 -9.93
N PRO A 5 -71.08 27.95 -8.62
CA PRO A 5 -69.83 28.04 -7.84
C PRO A 5 -69.58 27.03 -6.68
N ARG A 6 -68.28 26.68 -6.54
CA ARG A 6 -67.37 26.54 -5.36
C ARG A 6 -67.64 25.59 -4.15
N PHE A 7 -66.74 24.58 -4.04
CA PHE A 7 -65.93 23.98 -2.92
C PHE A 7 -66.24 24.31 -1.43
N PRO A 8 -65.84 23.48 -0.40
CA PRO A 8 -64.71 22.52 -0.39
C PRO A 8 -64.88 21.15 0.33
N SER A 9 -63.81 20.32 0.21
CA SER A 9 -63.28 19.32 1.16
C SER A 9 -63.49 17.82 0.88
N ALA A 10 -62.40 17.21 0.38
CA ALA A 10 -61.82 15.89 0.65
C ALA A 10 -62.63 14.59 0.39
N VAL A 11 -62.05 13.70 -0.44
CA VAL A 11 -61.61 12.31 -0.10
C VAL A 11 -61.43 11.45 -1.39
N PHE A 12 -60.21 10.92 -1.54
CA PHE A 12 -59.77 9.66 -2.16
C PHE A 12 -59.99 9.25 -3.65
N LEU A 13 -58.84 8.86 -4.24
CA LEU A 13 -58.55 7.70 -5.13
C LEU A 13 -59.03 7.62 -6.59
N ALA A 14 -58.07 7.66 -7.52
CA ALA A 14 -57.94 6.88 -8.78
C ALA A 14 -56.67 7.39 -9.49
N GLY A 15 -55.79 6.62 -10.14
CA GLY A 15 -55.99 5.40 -10.91
C GLY A 15 -55.65 5.69 -12.39
N MET A 16 -54.42 5.32 -12.80
CA MET A 16 -54.04 4.85 -14.16
C MET A 16 -54.18 5.77 -15.39
N LEU A 17 -53.06 6.03 -16.11
CA LEU A 17 -52.81 5.65 -17.53
C LEU A 17 -51.70 6.48 -18.24
N LEU A 18 -50.69 5.74 -18.72
CA LEU A 18 -49.91 5.81 -19.97
C LEU A 18 -49.49 7.15 -20.64
N SER A 19 -48.15 7.24 -20.78
CA SER A 19 -47.35 7.68 -21.95
C SER A 19 -47.19 9.18 -22.28
N GLY A 20 -45.95 9.66 -22.15
CA GLY A 20 -45.40 10.76 -22.96
C GLY A 20 -44.59 11.81 -22.19
N CYS A 21 -43.31 11.93 -22.55
CA CYS A 21 -42.39 13.06 -22.27
C CYS A 21 -41.93 13.32 -20.83
N ALA A 22 -40.59 13.30 -20.68
CA ALA A 22 -39.85 13.83 -19.53
C ALA A 22 -40.22 15.30 -19.26
N PRO A 23 -40.22 15.69 -17.97
CA PRO A 23 -39.16 16.62 -17.55
C PRO A 23 -38.56 16.32 -16.17
N GLN A 24 -37.28 16.66 -16.06
CA GLN A 24 -36.54 17.05 -14.85
C GLN A 24 -36.62 16.13 -13.63
N LEU A 25 -35.64 15.22 -13.57
CA LEU A 25 -35.11 14.71 -12.30
C LEU A 25 -34.81 15.89 -11.37
N ALA A 26 -35.57 15.98 -10.29
CA ALA A 26 -35.28 16.86 -9.17
C ALA A 26 -33.81 16.67 -8.74
N GLU A 27 -33.10 17.78 -8.66
CA GLU A 27 -31.69 17.87 -8.31
C GLU A 27 -31.42 17.04 -7.05
N ARG A 28 -30.51 16.07 -7.18
CA ARG A 28 -29.94 15.38 -6.02
C ARG A 28 -29.42 16.45 -5.06
N PRO A 29 -29.73 16.39 -3.76
CA PRO A 29 -29.07 17.26 -2.79
C PRO A 29 -27.56 17.09 -2.98
N PRO A 30 -26.77 18.18 -2.92
CA PRO A 30 -25.36 18.12 -3.24
C PRO A 30 -24.73 17.06 -2.34
N THR A 31 -24.18 16.01 -2.97
CA THR A 31 -23.16 15.19 -2.34
C THR A 31 -22.18 16.16 -1.72
N ILE A 32 -22.07 16.15 -0.39
CA ILE A 32 -20.96 16.81 0.30
C ILE A 32 -19.72 16.04 -0.16
N LYS A 33 -19.15 16.49 -1.29
CA LYS A 33 -17.80 16.18 -1.66
C LYS A 33 -16.96 16.87 -0.61
N SER A 34 -16.38 16.09 0.31
CA SER A 34 -15.13 16.49 0.93
C SER A 34 -14.07 16.54 -0.18
N SER A 35 -14.10 17.58 -1.00
CA SER A 35 -13.02 17.91 -1.92
C SER A 35 -12.05 18.78 -1.16
N ALA A 36 -11.27 18.20 -0.26
CA ALA A 36 -9.99 18.81 0.04
C ALA A 36 -9.19 18.81 -1.28
N ALA A 37 -8.72 19.99 -1.66
CA ALA A 37 -8.01 20.18 -2.91
C ALA A 37 -6.83 19.21 -3.00
N LYS A 38 -6.74 18.44 -4.10
CA LYS A 38 -5.50 17.74 -4.45
C LYS A 38 -4.39 18.77 -4.54
N VAL A 39 -3.18 18.42 -4.10
CA VAL A 39 -2.01 19.29 -4.21
C VAL A 39 -1.82 19.66 -5.69
N ASP A 40 -1.82 20.96 -6.00
CA ASP A 40 -1.47 21.45 -7.32
C ASP A 40 0.05 21.43 -7.48
N TRP A 41 0.57 20.26 -7.84
CA TRP A 41 2.00 20.04 -7.97
C TRP A 41 2.67 20.96 -8.97
N LEU A 42 2.00 21.37 -10.05
CA LEU A 42 2.60 22.25 -11.05
C LEU A 42 2.90 23.63 -10.46
N SER A 43 2.05 24.13 -9.56
CA SER A 43 2.25 25.39 -8.85
C SER A 43 3.18 25.24 -7.64
N ILE A 44 3.17 24.09 -6.95
CA ILE A 44 3.93 23.88 -5.70
C ILE A 44 5.39 23.52 -5.93
N LEU A 45 5.70 22.73 -6.98
CA LEU A 45 7.06 22.24 -7.22
C LEU A 45 8.10 23.36 -7.39
N PRO A 46 7.85 24.45 -8.14
CA PRO A 46 8.80 25.56 -8.27
C PRO A 46 9.29 26.12 -6.93
N ASP A 47 8.39 26.27 -5.97
CA ASP A 47 8.64 26.99 -4.72
C ASP A 47 9.07 26.08 -3.55
N ARG A 48 8.59 24.83 -3.52
CA ARG A 48 8.67 23.97 -2.33
C ARG A 48 9.57 22.74 -2.50
N VAL A 49 9.99 22.43 -3.72
CA VAL A 49 10.85 21.29 -4.02
C VAL A 49 12.04 21.79 -4.86
N ALA A 50 13.23 21.69 -4.30
CA ALA A 50 14.44 22.13 -4.99
C ALA A 50 14.75 21.22 -6.19
N PRO A 51 15.24 21.76 -7.32
CA PRO A 51 15.87 20.98 -8.37
C PRO A 51 17.05 20.16 -7.85
N LEU A 52 17.35 19.06 -8.54
CA LEU A 52 18.58 18.31 -8.34
C LEU A 52 19.79 19.18 -8.69
N THR A 53 20.86 19.05 -7.92
CA THR A 53 22.16 19.68 -8.19
C THR A 53 23.13 18.70 -8.86
N HIS A 54 22.83 17.40 -8.80
CA HIS A 54 23.61 16.33 -9.41
C HIS A 54 22.85 15.67 -10.56
N ASP A 55 23.56 15.32 -11.63
CA ASP A 55 22.99 14.65 -12.79
C ASP A 55 22.54 13.22 -12.48
N ARG A 56 21.28 12.91 -12.84
CA ARG A 56 20.65 11.59 -12.77
C ARG A 56 21.29 10.60 -13.75
N ALA A 57 21.82 11.07 -14.87
CA ALA A 57 22.19 10.27 -16.02
C ALA A 57 21.05 9.29 -16.40
N GLY A 58 21.34 7.99 -16.53
CA GLY A 58 20.36 6.98 -16.92
C GLY A 58 19.48 6.41 -15.79
N ARG A 59 19.63 6.86 -14.53
CA ARG A 59 18.83 6.30 -13.41
C ARG A 59 17.36 6.69 -13.53
N TRP A 60 16.42 5.93 -12.97
CA TRP A 60 15.01 6.28 -13.05
C TRP A 60 14.68 7.58 -12.29
N PRO A 61 13.89 8.51 -12.87
CA PRO A 61 13.20 9.51 -12.05
C PRO A 61 12.23 8.79 -11.09
N MET A 62 11.93 9.43 -9.96
CA MET A 62 10.97 8.93 -8.99
C MET A 62 9.55 9.25 -9.45
N ILE A 63 8.62 8.33 -9.19
CA ILE A 63 7.22 8.52 -9.55
C ILE A 63 6.46 9.18 -8.40
N LEU A 64 5.62 10.15 -8.73
CA LEU A 64 4.56 10.63 -7.86
C LEU A 64 3.31 9.78 -8.07
N TRP A 65 2.86 9.07 -7.04
CA TRP A 65 1.64 8.27 -7.09
C TRP A 65 0.40 9.14 -7.30
N ASN A 66 0.27 10.26 -6.60
CA ASN A 66 -0.73 11.28 -6.87
C ASN A 66 -0.04 12.50 -7.50
N GLY A 67 0.14 12.47 -8.82
CA GLY A 67 0.84 13.50 -9.59
C GLY A 67 -0.07 14.58 -10.20
N VAL A 68 0.39 15.15 -11.32
CA VAL A 68 -0.16 16.33 -12.02
C VAL A 68 -1.35 16.04 -12.95
N GLY A 69 -2.10 14.96 -12.68
CA GLY A 69 -3.18 14.50 -13.55
C GLY A 69 -2.69 13.68 -14.75
N PHE A 70 -3.54 13.53 -15.76
CA PHE A 70 -3.32 12.62 -16.91
C PHE A 70 -3.46 13.29 -18.28
N GLU A 71 -3.69 14.61 -18.29
CA GLU A 71 -3.71 15.39 -19.52
C GLU A 71 -2.29 15.60 -20.06
N PRO A 72 -2.10 15.83 -21.38
CA PRO A 72 -0.80 16.18 -21.92
C PRO A 72 -0.23 17.44 -21.26
N LEU A 73 1.00 17.33 -20.76
CA LEU A 73 1.71 18.44 -20.12
C LEU A 73 2.52 19.23 -21.15
N ALA A 74 2.74 20.51 -20.87
CA ALA A 74 3.66 21.33 -21.66
C ALA A 74 5.12 20.88 -21.45
N PRO A 75 6.01 21.01 -22.46
CA PRO A 75 7.42 20.62 -22.33
C PRO A 75 8.15 21.23 -21.12
N GLU A 76 7.84 22.47 -20.77
CA GLU A 76 8.44 23.19 -19.65
C GLU A 76 8.00 22.60 -18.30
N GLN A 77 6.76 22.13 -18.20
CA GLN A 77 6.24 21.46 -17.01
C GLN A 77 6.91 20.10 -16.81
N ILE A 78 7.12 19.36 -17.89
CA ILE A 78 7.82 18.06 -17.86
C ILE A 78 9.27 18.26 -17.45
N THR A 79 9.96 19.23 -18.06
CA THR A 79 11.34 19.59 -17.73
C THR A 79 11.47 20.00 -16.26
N MET A 80 10.56 20.86 -15.76
CA MET A 80 10.53 21.29 -14.37
C MET A 80 10.42 20.13 -13.37
N MET A 81 9.67 19.07 -13.71
CA MET A 81 9.59 17.85 -12.91
C MET A 81 10.87 16.99 -13.04
N LEU A 82 11.39 16.80 -14.25
CA LEU A 82 12.61 16.02 -14.49
C LEU A 82 13.84 16.62 -13.80
N ASP A 83 13.96 17.95 -13.79
CA ASP A 83 15.01 18.68 -13.08
C ASP A 83 14.96 18.43 -11.57
N ARG A 84 13.82 17.97 -11.03
CA ARG A 84 13.63 17.55 -9.63
C ARG A 84 13.72 16.03 -9.44
N GLY A 85 14.10 15.30 -10.49
CA GLY A 85 14.13 13.84 -10.49
C GLY A 85 12.75 13.21 -10.36
N LEU A 86 11.69 13.90 -10.80
CA LEU A 86 10.30 13.46 -10.72
C LEU A 86 9.72 13.22 -12.13
N VAL A 87 8.79 12.27 -12.23
CA VAL A 87 8.01 12.04 -13.44
C VAL A 87 6.57 11.65 -13.06
N PRO A 88 5.53 12.09 -13.80
CA PRO A 88 4.20 11.54 -13.63
C PRO A 88 4.13 10.12 -14.19
N HIS A 89 3.18 9.32 -13.69
CA HIS A 89 2.75 8.11 -14.37
C HIS A 89 1.48 8.40 -15.18
N LEU A 90 1.20 7.56 -16.16
CA LEU A 90 -0.04 7.57 -16.94
C LEU A 90 -0.86 6.32 -16.64
N ARG A 91 -2.17 6.37 -16.91
CA ARG A 91 -3.02 5.19 -16.79
C ARG A 91 -2.66 4.15 -17.85
N LEU A 92 -2.82 2.87 -17.52
CA LEU A 92 -2.66 1.77 -18.47
C LEU A 92 -3.86 1.69 -19.44
N HIS A 93 -4.01 2.69 -20.31
CA HIS A 93 -5.11 2.78 -21.25
C HIS A 93 -4.72 3.59 -22.49
N ALA A 94 -5.23 3.20 -23.66
CA ALA A 94 -4.82 3.78 -24.95
C ALA A 94 -5.18 5.28 -25.11
N ASN A 95 -6.15 5.79 -24.36
CA ASN A 95 -6.46 7.24 -24.35
C ASN A 95 -5.32 8.10 -23.77
N MET A 96 -4.32 7.50 -23.14
CA MET A 96 -3.16 8.22 -22.59
C MET A 96 -2.05 8.45 -23.63
N ILE A 97 -2.19 7.95 -24.86
CA ILE A 97 -1.21 8.13 -25.95
C ILE A 97 -0.82 9.60 -26.18
N PRO A 98 -1.73 10.59 -26.19
CA PRO A 98 -1.35 12.00 -26.34
C PRO A 98 -0.41 12.49 -25.22
N ALA A 99 -0.70 12.14 -23.97
CA ALA A 99 0.14 12.51 -22.84
C ALA A 99 1.49 11.78 -22.87
N ALA A 100 1.49 10.52 -23.30
CA ALA A 100 2.72 9.73 -23.44
C ALA A 100 3.63 10.29 -24.55
N ARG A 101 3.07 10.78 -25.66
CA ARG A 101 3.84 11.48 -26.70
C ARG A 101 4.48 12.75 -26.17
N ALA A 102 3.77 13.51 -25.32
CA ALA A 102 4.33 14.70 -24.70
C ALA A 102 5.53 14.36 -23.80
N LEU A 103 5.41 13.34 -22.94
CA LEU A 103 6.52 12.84 -22.12
C LEU A 103 7.71 12.39 -22.97
N GLN A 104 7.47 11.54 -23.97
CA GLN A 104 8.53 11.03 -24.85
C GLN A 104 9.23 12.15 -25.62
N ALA A 105 8.49 13.13 -26.14
CA ALA A 105 9.05 14.27 -26.87
C ALA A 105 9.95 15.14 -25.99
N ALA A 106 9.67 15.21 -24.69
CA ALA A 106 10.49 15.92 -23.71
C ALA A 106 11.63 15.05 -23.13
N GLY A 107 11.82 13.82 -23.62
CA GLY A 107 12.84 12.88 -23.11
C GLY A 107 12.53 12.28 -21.74
N ALA A 108 11.29 12.43 -21.25
CA ALA A 108 10.82 11.77 -20.04
C ALA A 108 10.44 10.31 -20.34
N PRO A 109 10.68 9.37 -19.41
CA PRO A 109 10.21 8.01 -19.58
C PRO A 109 8.68 7.94 -19.54
N VAL A 110 8.09 7.10 -20.38
CA VAL A 110 6.66 6.80 -20.37
C VAL A 110 6.42 5.65 -19.40
N ILE A 111 5.82 5.96 -18.25
CA ILE A 111 5.51 4.99 -17.22
C ILE A 111 4.00 4.82 -17.10
N LEU A 112 3.51 3.61 -17.34
CA LEU A 112 2.10 3.25 -17.19
C LEU A 112 1.86 2.58 -15.84
N MET A 113 0.69 2.83 -15.27
CA MET A 113 0.30 2.32 -13.96
C MET A 113 -1.22 2.19 -13.88
N GLN A 114 -1.67 1.18 -13.15
CA GLN A 114 -3.07 0.95 -12.85
C GLN A 114 -3.17 0.18 -11.54
N GLY A 115 -4.17 0.51 -10.73
CA GLY A 115 -4.57 -0.25 -9.55
C GLY A 115 -5.85 -1.02 -9.83
N GLU A 116 -5.90 -2.28 -9.45
CA GLU A 116 -7.07 -3.17 -9.54
C GLU A 116 -7.11 -4.04 -8.29
N SER A 117 -8.28 -4.35 -7.77
CA SER A 117 -8.41 -5.18 -6.56
C SER A 117 -9.55 -6.18 -6.65
N GLY A 118 -9.55 -7.15 -5.74
CA GLY A 118 -10.62 -8.13 -5.64
C GLY A 118 -10.67 -9.08 -6.85
N PRO A 119 -11.86 -9.42 -7.39
CA PRO A 119 -12.02 -10.49 -8.37
C PRO A 119 -11.66 -10.09 -9.82
N TRP A 120 -11.13 -8.89 -10.08
CA TRP A 120 -10.87 -8.28 -11.39
C TRP A 120 -10.86 -9.23 -12.61
N ALA A 121 -9.81 -10.03 -12.81
CA ALA A 121 -9.72 -10.92 -13.98
C ALA A 121 -10.89 -11.93 -14.02
N TYR A 122 -11.24 -12.52 -12.88
CA TYR A 122 -12.39 -13.43 -12.76
C TYR A 122 -13.73 -12.75 -13.05
N ALA A 123 -13.84 -11.43 -12.86
CA ALA A 123 -15.03 -10.66 -13.18
C ALA A 123 -15.17 -10.33 -14.67
N MET A 124 -14.15 -10.60 -15.51
CA MET A 124 -14.19 -10.24 -16.94
C MET A 124 -15.02 -11.18 -17.81
N THR A 125 -15.30 -12.40 -17.36
CA THR A 125 -15.99 -13.43 -18.16
C THR A 125 -17.24 -13.99 -17.48
N SER A 126 -17.68 -13.43 -16.34
CA SER A 126 -18.87 -13.94 -15.66
C SER A 126 -20.14 -13.61 -16.45
N THR A 127 -20.73 -14.62 -17.10
CA THR A 127 -22.19 -14.70 -17.18
C THR A 127 -22.70 -14.88 -15.75
N GLY A 128 -23.41 -13.90 -15.22
CA GLY A 128 -23.62 -13.72 -13.78
C GLY A 128 -24.12 -14.94 -12.98
N LYS A 129 -23.86 -14.84 -11.66
CA LYS A 129 -24.35 -15.60 -10.49
C LYS A 129 -23.41 -16.65 -9.91
N GLY A 130 -22.90 -16.36 -8.70
CA GLY A 130 -22.32 -17.32 -7.76
C GLY A 130 -21.09 -16.78 -7.03
N ASP A 131 -21.27 -16.29 -5.80
CA ASP A 131 -20.29 -15.59 -4.94
C ASP A 131 -19.13 -16.47 -4.42
N THR A 132 -18.49 -17.29 -5.26
CA THR A 132 -17.28 -18.01 -4.84
C THR A 132 -16.21 -17.94 -5.91
N LEU A 133 -15.12 -17.25 -5.57
CA LEU A 133 -13.94 -17.18 -6.41
C LEU A 133 -13.21 -18.52 -6.38
N VAL A 134 -13.18 -19.19 -7.52
CA VAL A 134 -12.55 -20.51 -7.66
C VAL A 134 -11.18 -20.35 -8.31
N PRO A 135 -10.07 -20.55 -7.57
CA PRO A 135 -8.73 -20.43 -8.15
C PRO A 135 -8.53 -21.47 -9.26
N GLY A 136 -8.15 -21.03 -10.47
CA GLY A 136 -7.96 -21.92 -11.62
C GLY A 136 -8.95 -21.71 -12.78
N GLN A 137 -9.87 -20.76 -12.67
CA GLN A 137 -10.60 -20.24 -13.84
C GLN A 137 -9.70 -19.26 -14.61
N PHE A 138 -9.34 -19.63 -15.84
CA PHE A 138 -8.36 -18.87 -16.64
C PHE A 138 -8.97 -18.02 -17.74
N GLU A 139 -10.26 -18.17 -18.07
CA GLU A 139 -10.91 -17.42 -19.16
C GLU A 139 -10.81 -15.90 -18.96
N GLY A 140 -11.14 -15.44 -17.75
CA GLY A 140 -11.02 -14.04 -17.38
C GLY A 140 -9.59 -13.51 -17.43
N TRP A 141 -8.61 -14.35 -17.09
CA TRP A 141 -7.19 -14.03 -17.24
C TRP A 141 -6.75 -13.96 -18.70
N ALA A 142 -7.24 -14.86 -19.55
CA ALA A 142 -6.98 -14.84 -20.99
C ALA A 142 -7.55 -13.57 -21.64
N GLU A 143 -8.76 -13.15 -21.24
CA GLU A 143 -9.37 -11.90 -21.65
C GLU A 143 -8.56 -10.68 -21.16
N ALA A 144 -8.11 -10.69 -19.90
CA ALA A 144 -7.24 -9.65 -19.36
C ALA A 144 -5.93 -9.53 -20.17
N ALA A 145 -5.28 -10.66 -20.49
CA ALA A 145 -4.08 -10.67 -21.33
C ALA A 145 -4.35 -10.16 -22.74
N ARG A 146 -5.49 -10.52 -23.35
CA ARG A 146 -5.89 -10.01 -24.66
C ARG A 146 -6.03 -8.48 -24.64
N ARG A 147 -6.72 -7.93 -23.65
CA ARG A 147 -6.85 -6.47 -23.46
C ARG A 147 -5.51 -5.80 -23.22
N MET A 148 -4.65 -6.43 -22.42
CA MET A 148 -3.30 -5.94 -22.16
C MET A 148 -2.50 -5.81 -23.46
N ARG A 149 -2.45 -6.86 -24.30
CA ARG A 149 -1.79 -6.80 -25.61
C ARG A 149 -2.34 -5.68 -26.48
N GLN A 150 -3.67 -5.53 -26.53
CA GLN A 150 -4.31 -4.49 -27.34
C GLN A 150 -3.93 -3.09 -26.89
N THR A 151 -3.95 -2.83 -25.58
CA THR A 151 -3.51 -1.55 -25.02
C THR A 151 -2.06 -1.28 -25.37
N MET A 152 -1.15 -2.22 -25.12
CA MET A 152 0.28 -2.03 -25.38
C MET A 152 0.57 -1.87 -26.88
N ALA A 153 -0.09 -2.65 -27.74
CA ALA A 153 0.04 -2.52 -29.19
C ALA A 153 -0.39 -1.13 -29.67
N ALA A 154 -1.46 -0.55 -29.10
CA ALA A 154 -1.88 0.81 -29.44
C ALA A 154 -0.80 1.86 -29.16
N PHE A 155 -0.03 1.74 -28.06
CA PHE A 155 1.11 2.62 -27.80
C PHE A 155 2.23 2.43 -28.83
N ARG A 156 2.60 1.17 -29.10
CA ARG A 156 3.64 0.84 -30.09
C ARG A 156 3.28 1.38 -31.48
N ASP A 157 2.06 1.11 -31.93
CA ASP A 157 1.57 1.50 -33.25
C ASP A 157 1.45 3.03 -33.37
N ALA A 158 1.29 3.72 -32.23
CA ALA A 158 1.34 5.19 -32.16
C ALA A 158 2.77 5.77 -32.09
N GLY A 159 3.82 4.95 -32.18
CA GLY A 159 5.22 5.36 -32.11
C GLY A 159 5.67 5.77 -30.70
N VAL A 160 4.97 5.30 -29.66
CA VAL A 160 5.32 5.55 -28.26
C VAL A 160 6.01 4.32 -27.69
N THR A 161 7.23 4.51 -27.20
CA THR A 161 7.95 3.53 -26.38
C THR A 161 7.40 3.59 -24.96
N VAL A 162 6.98 2.45 -24.43
CA VAL A 162 6.62 2.34 -23.01
C VAL A 162 7.84 1.84 -22.24
N ASP A 163 8.42 2.70 -21.40
CA ASP A 163 9.64 2.39 -20.64
C ASP A 163 9.34 1.54 -19.40
N ALA A 164 8.17 1.75 -18.78
CA ALA A 164 7.77 1.02 -17.59
C ALA A 164 6.27 0.78 -17.47
N VAL A 165 5.90 -0.34 -16.84
CA VAL A 165 4.54 -0.65 -16.38
C VAL A 165 4.62 -1.09 -14.92
N TRP A 166 4.31 -0.19 -13.99
CA TRP A 166 4.43 -0.41 -12.55
C TRP A 166 3.05 -0.43 -11.90
N LEU A 167 2.56 -1.62 -11.60
CA LEU A 167 1.16 -1.88 -11.27
C LEU A 167 0.89 -1.97 -9.77
N ASP A 168 -0.38 -1.79 -9.41
CA ASP A 168 -0.94 -1.97 -8.07
C ASP A 168 -2.12 -2.94 -8.06
N TYR A 169 -1.91 -4.14 -8.60
CA TYR A 169 -2.97 -5.14 -8.65
C TYR A 169 -2.97 -5.97 -7.36
N GLU A 170 -3.97 -5.71 -6.51
CA GLU A 170 -4.33 -6.44 -5.30
C GLU A 170 -5.42 -7.49 -5.58
N VAL A 171 -5.18 -8.31 -6.61
CA VAL A 171 -6.22 -9.16 -7.19
C VAL A 171 -6.19 -10.58 -6.64
N ALA A 172 -7.36 -11.21 -6.68
CA ALA A 172 -7.50 -12.62 -6.41
C ALA A 172 -6.60 -13.49 -7.32
N PRO A 173 -6.19 -14.69 -6.88
CA PRO A 173 -6.60 -15.30 -5.63
C PRO A 173 -5.73 -14.88 -4.43
N SER A 174 -4.86 -13.87 -4.52
CA SER A 174 -3.85 -13.58 -3.48
C SER A 174 -4.36 -13.56 -2.03
N THR A 175 -5.59 -13.06 -1.80
CA THR A 175 -6.21 -12.89 -0.48
C THR A 175 -7.36 -13.87 -0.18
N THR A 176 -7.81 -14.69 -1.13
CA THR A 176 -9.03 -15.52 -1.00
C THR A 176 -8.89 -16.61 0.07
N PRO A 177 -9.74 -16.67 1.13
CA PRO A 177 -9.64 -17.67 2.20
C PRO A 177 -9.91 -19.12 1.75
N LEU A 178 -9.24 -20.09 2.38
CA LEU A 178 -9.44 -21.53 2.09
C LEU A 178 -10.90 -21.96 2.31
N ALA A 179 -11.51 -21.52 3.41
CA ALA A 179 -12.88 -21.89 3.76
C ALA A 179 -13.91 -21.46 2.71
N GLU A 180 -13.73 -20.27 2.11
CA GLU A 180 -14.58 -19.77 1.04
C GLU A 180 -14.44 -20.62 -0.23
N VAL A 181 -13.20 -20.93 -0.62
CA VAL A 181 -12.96 -21.79 -1.79
C VAL A 181 -13.57 -23.18 -1.60
N LEU A 182 -13.40 -23.78 -0.41
CA LEU A 182 -13.94 -25.11 -0.11
C LEU A 182 -15.45 -25.14 0.11
N ALA A 183 -16.13 -23.99 0.22
CA ALA A 183 -17.59 -23.94 0.31
C ALA A 183 -18.24 -24.38 -1.03
N SER A 184 -17.61 -24.06 -2.16
CA SER A 184 -18.09 -24.44 -3.50
C SER A 184 -17.64 -25.86 -3.92
N PRO A 185 -18.50 -26.65 -4.59
CA PRO A 185 -18.11 -27.91 -5.23
C PRO A 185 -16.94 -27.74 -6.22
N GLU A 186 -16.95 -26.67 -7.00
CA GLU A 186 -15.95 -26.35 -8.01
C GLU A 186 -14.60 -26.04 -7.36
N GLY A 187 -14.59 -25.20 -6.32
CA GLY A 187 -13.38 -24.90 -5.55
C GLY A 187 -12.79 -26.14 -4.86
N ARG A 188 -13.63 -27.06 -4.38
CA ARG A 188 -13.19 -28.37 -3.92
C ARG A 188 -12.61 -29.22 -5.05
N ALA A 189 -13.15 -29.17 -6.26
CA ALA A 189 -12.66 -29.96 -7.38
C ALA A 189 -11.29 -29.48 -7.89
N VAL A 190 -11.11 -28.17 -8.08
CA VAL A 190 -9.91 -27.61 -8.73
C VAL A 190 -8.73 -27.38 -7.79
N THR A 191 -8.97 -27.26 -6.48
CA THR A 191 -7.87 -27.05 -5.51
C THR A 191 -7.12 -28.37 -5.30
N PRO A 192 -5.78 -28.42 -5.43
CA PRO A 192 -5.01 -29.64 -5.21
C PRO A 192 -5.24 -30.23 -3.80
N PRO A 193 -5.33 -31.56 -3.63
CA PRO A 193 -5.52 -32.20 -2.32
C PRO A 193 -4.54 -31.71 -1.25
N GLU A 194 -3.27 -31.55 -1.61
CA GLU A 194 -2.18 -31.12 -0.73
C GLU A 194 -2.37 -29.67 -0.25
N ALA A 195 -2.97 -28.83 -1.09
CA ALA A 195 -3.28 -27.44 -0.73
C ALA A 195 -4.45 -27.33 0.25
N LYS A 196 -5.31 -28.35 0.35
CA LYS A 196 -6.48 -28.37 1.25
C LYS A 196 -6.15 -28.77 2.69
N ILE A 197 -4.97 -29.37 2.91
CA ILE A 197 -4.58 -29.97 4.20
C ILE A 197 -4.54 -28.93 5.33
N SER A 198 -4.19 -27.68 5.03
CA SER A 198 -4.18 -26.60 6.03
C SER A 198 -4.28 -25.21 5.39
N PRO A 199 -4.70 -24.18 6.14
CA PRO A 199 -4.64 -22.79 5.68
C PRO A 199 -3.24 -22.35 5.21
N ARG A 200 -2.18 -22.88 5.84
CA ARG A 200 -0.78 -22.60 5.46
C ARG A 200 -0.41 -23.22 4.12
N ALA A 201 -0.80 -24.48 3.90
CA ALA A 201 -0.58 -25.16 2.61
C ALA A 201 -1.33 -24.42 1.48
N PHE A 202 -2.57 -24.01 1.74
CA PHE A 202 -3.35 -23.24 0.79
C PHE A 202 -2.74 -21.86 0.50
N ALA A 203 -2.30 -21.13 1.53
CA ALA A 203 -1.66 -19.83 1.34
C ALA A 203 -0.40 -19.92 0.45
N ARG A 204 0.39 -21.01 0.57
CA ARG A 204 1.52 -21.28 -0.31
C ARG A 204 1.06 -21.51 -1.76
N TYR A 205 0.13 -22.45 -1.98
CA TYR A 205 -0.44 -22.74 -3.31
C TYR A 205 -0.97 -21.48 -3.99
N ARG A 206 -1.81 -20.73 -3.26
CA ARG A 206 -2.48 -19.53 -3.75
C ARG A 206 -1.51 -18.41 -4.12
N ARG A 207 -0.43 -18.24 -3.35
CA ARG A 207 0.62 -17.27 -3.66
C ARG A 207 1.38 -17.65 -4.93
N GLN A 208 1.75 -18.92 -5.09
CA GLN A 208 2.42 -19.43 -6.30
C GLN A 208 1.52 -19.30 -7.54
N LEU A 209 0.23 -19.61 -7.40
CA LEU A 209 -0.77 -19.45 -8.46
C LEU A 209 -0.92 -17.98 -8.85
N TRP A 210 -1.08 -17.07 -7.88
CA TRP A 210 -1.19 -15.63 -8.15
C TRP A 210 0.04 -15.12 -8.92
N THR A 211 1.24 -15.49 -8.49
CA THR A 211 2.47 -15.08 -9.17
C THR A 211 2.55 -15.63 -10.59
N SER A 212 2.15 -16.89 -10.80
CA SER A 212 2.11 -17.51 -12.14
C SER A 212 1.10 -16.82 -13.06
N LEU A 213 -0.08 -16.49 -12.56
CA LEU A 213 -1.12 -15.78 -13.30
C LEU A 213 -0.66 -14.37 -13.70
N MET A 214 -0.12 -13.60 -12.74
CA MET A 214 0.39 -12.26 -13.01
C MET A 214 1.57 -12.29 -13.98
N SER A 215 2.48 -13.25 -13.85
CA SER A 215 3.57 -13.45 -14.80
C SER A 215 3.05 -13.74 -16.21
N ALA A 216 2.17 -14.74 -16.36
CA ALA A 216 1.72 -15.22 -17.66
C ALA A 216 0.72 -14.30 -18.37
N TYR A 217 -0.19 -13.64 -17.63
CA TYR A 217 -1.31 -12.89 -18.20
C TYR A 217 -1.20 -11.37 -18.03
N VAL A 218 -0.20 -10.87 -17.30
CA VAL A 218 0.07 -9.44 -17.17
C VAL A 218 1.47 -9.12 -17.70
N ALA A 219 2.52 -9.61 -17.04
CA ALA A 219 3.90 -9.30 -17.44
C ALA A 219 4.25 -9.83 -18.84
N GLY A 220 3.84 -11.06 -19.16
CA GLY A 220 4.05 -11.69 -20.47
C GLY A 220 3.49 -10.86 -21.63
N PRO A 221 2.17 -10.56 -21.67
CA PRO A 221 1.54 -9.72 -22.68
C PRO A 221 2.18 -8.33 -22.84
N ILE A 222 2.60 -7.71 -21.73
CA ILE A 222 3.30 -6.42 -21.76
C ILE A 222 4.64 -6.56 -22.49
N ARG A 223 5.43 -7.57 -22.12
CA ARG A 223 6.77 -7.82 -22.68
C ARG A 223 6.76 -8.39 -24.09
N GLU A 224 5.67 -9.05 -24.49
CA GLU A 224 5.45 -9.50 -25.87
C GLU A 224 5.45 -8.30 -26.84
N VAL A 225 4.87 -7.17 -26.42
CA VAL A 225 4.84 -5.94 -27.22
C VAL A 225 6.09 -5.09 -27.01
N PHE A 226 6.57 -4.95 -25.75
CA PHE A 226 7.75 -4.18 -25.41
C PHE A 226 8.77 -5.04 -24.62
N PRO A 227 9.69 -5.75 -25.30
CA PRO A 227 10.59 -6.70 -24.62
C PRO A 227 11.51 -6.11 -23.56
N ALA A 228 11.89 -4.83 -23.71
CA ALA A 228 12.80 -4.11 -22.82
C ALA A 228 12.11 -3.37 -21.66
N VAL A 229 10.78 -3.41 -21.57
CA VAL A 229 10.00 -2.66 -20.57
C VAL A 229 10.31 -3.10 -19.14
N SER A 230 10.41 -2.12 -18.23
CA SER A 230 10.46 -2.36 -16.79
C SER A 230 9.06 -2.66 -16.27
N VAL A 231 8.76 -3.91 -15.93
CA VAL A 231 7.44 -4.33 -15.45
C VAL A 231 7.53 -4.89 -14.04
N THR A 232 6.64 -4.41 -13.17
CA THR A 232 6.48 -4.87 -11.79
C THR A 232 5.04 -4.71 -11.34
N ASN A 233 4.70 -5.36 -10.22
CA ASN A 233 3.42 -5.17 -9.53
C ASN A 233 3.68 -5.04 -8.03
N TRP A 234 2.83 -4.31 -7.33
CA TRP A 234 2.76 -4.30 -5.88
C TRP A 234 2.86 -5.73 -5.29
N MET A 235 3.69 -5.90 -4.26
CA MET A 235 4.07 -7.20 -3.67
C MET A 235 4.82 -8.21 -4.57
N THR A 236 5.29 -7.84 -5.76
CA THR A 236 6.19 -8.72 -6.54
C THR A 236 7.57 -8.72 -5.89
N VAL A 237 7.88 -9.75 -5.13
CA VAL A 237 9.17 -9.90 -4.44
C VAL A 237 9.75 -11.29 -4.66
N LEU A 238 11.07 -11.38 -4.62
CA LEU A 238 11.77 -12.66 -4.66
C LEU A 238 11.99 -13.17 -3.24
N SER A 239 11.27 -14.22 -2.86
CA SER A 239 11.37 -14.87 -1.55
C SER A 239 11.90 -16.29 -1.73
N LEU A 240 13.01 -16.62 -1.07
CA LEU A 240 13.64 -17.93 -1.14
C LEU A 240 13.46 -18.70 0.19
N PRO A 241 13.42 -20.04 0.18
CA PRO A 241 13.33 -20.83 1.41
C PRO A 241 14.43 -20.54 2.43
N GLU A 242 15.65 -20.27 1.96
CA GLU A 242 16.84 -20.02 2.79
C GLU A 242 16.83 -18.63 3.42
N ASN A 243 16.15 -17.67 2.79
CA ASN A 243 16.02 -16.30 3.26
C ASN A 243 14.62 -15.74 2.91
N PRO A 244 13.59 -16.15 3.66
CA PRO A 244 12.23 -15.77 3.36
C PRO A 244 11.99 -14.31 3.71
N VAL A 245 11.35 -13.59 2.78
CA VAL A 245 11.10 -12.16 2.88
C VAL A 245 10.06 -11.89 3.98
N PRO A 246 10.25 -10.90 4.88
CA PRO A 246 9.22 -10.47 5.83
C PRO A 246 7.92 -10.08 5.13
N GLY A 247 6.78 -10.51 5.67
CA GLY A 247 5.48 -10.03 5.21
C GLY A 247 5.22 -8.59 5.67
N MET A 248 4.42 -7.85 4.90
CA MET A 248 4.07 -6.45 5.19
C MET A 248 3.23 -6.29 6.47
N THR A 249 2.40 -7.30 6.80
CA THR A 249 1.47 -7.25 7.94
C THR A 249 1.80 -8.28 9.02
N SER A 250 2.36 -9.43 8.64
CA SER A 250 2.77 -10.48 9.57
C SER A 250 3.59 -11.57 8.87
N GLY A 251 4.32 -12.33 9.66
CA GLY A 251 4.98 -13.56 9.23
C GLY A 251 6.05 -13.38 8.14
N ARG A 252 6.36 -14.48 7.46
CA ARG A 252 7.32 -14.55 6.36
C ARG A 252 6.59 -14.99 5.10
N LEU A 253 6.90 -14.36 3.98
CA LEU A 253 6.36 -14.74 2.68
C LEU A 253 6.86 -16.14 2.30
N PRO A 254 5.98 -17.01 1.76
CA PRO A 254 6.43 -18.27 1.19
C PRO A 254 7.32 -18.01 -0.03
N MET A 255 7.91 -19.08 -0.60
CA MET A 255 8.70 -18.96 -1.81
C MET A 255 7.91 -18.29 -2.95
N THR A 256 8.50 -17.28 -3.57
CA THR A 256 7.91 -16.52 -4.68
C THR A 256 8.97 -16.26 -5.75
N ASP A 257 8.61 -16.49 -7.01
CA ASP A 257 9.46 -16.24 -8.18
C ASP A 257 8.78 -15.21 -9.09
N PRO A 258 9.36 -14.01 -9.31
CA PRO A 258 8.80 -12.99 -10.19
C PRO A 258 8.55 -13.42 -11.64
N GLY A 259 9.09 -14.54 -12.13
CA GLY A 259 8.79 -15.05 -13.47
C GLY A 259 9.13 -14.04 -14.57
N LEU A 260 8.12 -13.60 -15.34
CA LEU A 260 8.31 -12.64 -16.45
C LEU A 260 8.41 -11.18 -15.99
N PHE A 261 8.26 -10.87 -14.70
CA PHE A 261 8.51 -9.52 -14.20
C PHE A 261 10.02 -9.17 -14.30
N THR A 262 10.34 -7.92 -14.65
CA THR A 262 11.74 -7.46 -14.80
C THR A 262 12.24 -6.66 -13.59
N ALA A 263 11.32 -6.29 -12.69
CA ALA A 263 11.64 -5.67 -11.42
C ALA A 263 10.79 -6.23 -10.28
N THR A 264 11.38 -6.31 -9.08
CA THR A 264 10.68 -6.49 -7.82
C THR A 264 10.19 -5.14 -7.29
N ASN A 265 9.12 -5.18 -6.51
CA ASN A 265 8.57 -4.05 -5.78
C ASN A 265 8.36 -4.47 -4.31
N PRO A 266 9.46 -4.58 -3.54
CA PRO A 266 9.36 -4.76 -2.10
C PRO A 266 8.71 -3.53 -1.47
N VAL A 267 7.79 -3.76 -0.53
CA VAL A 267 7.08 -2.67 0.14
C VAL A 267 8.02 -2.00 1.13
N ALA A 268 8.24 -0.70 0.93
CA ALA A 268 9.02 0.15 1.83
C ALA A 268 8.15 1.32 2.30
N TYR A 269 6.93 0.99 2.72
CA TYR A 269 6.01 1.83 3.47
C TYR A 269 5.13 0.91 4.33
N GLY A 270 4.33 1.49 5.19
CA GLY A 270 3.34 0.77 5.94
C GLY A 270 2.23 1.71 6.35
N THR A 271 1.08 1.11 6.60
CA THR A 271 -0.07 1.83 7.09
C THR A 271 -0.26 1.59 8.58
N ASP A 272 -0.90 2.53 9.28
CA ASP A 272 -1.26 2.34 10.70
C ASP A 272 -1.82 0.94 11.00
N ALA A 273 -2.80 0.44 10.25
CA ALA A 273 -3.35 -0.89 10.51
C ALA A 273 -2.39 -2.05 10.14
N ALA A 274 -1.52 -1.87 9.15
CA ALA A 274 -0.64 -2.93 8.65
C ALA A 274 0.67 -3.05 9.46
N PHE A 275 1.36 -1.94 9.69
CA PHE A 275 2.66 -1.95 10.36
C PHE A 275 2.53 -2.15 11.88
N LEU A 276 1.39 -1.74 12.48
CA LEU A 276 1.17 -1.97 13.91
C LEU A 276 1.03 -3.44 14.25
N ASN A 277 0.61 -4.29 13.31
CA ASN A 277 0.59 -5.74 13.50
C ASN A 277 2.01 -6.34 13.59
N LEU A 278 3.02 -5.62 13.08
CA LEU A 278 4.44 -5.98 13.21
C LEU A 278 5.07 -5.36 14.47
N TRP A 279 4.33 -4.53 15.21
CA TRP A 279 4.81 -3.85 16.40
C TRP A 279 4.80 -4.77 17.63
N PRO A 280 5.87 -4.81 18.44
CA PRO A 280 5.83 -5.51 19.72
C PRO A 280 4.78 -4.90 20.66
N GLU A 281 3.90 -5.70 21.25
CA GLU A 281 2.77 -5.22 22.07
C GLU A 281 3.20 -4.29 23.22
N GLN A 282 4.38 -4.54 23.81
CA GLN A 282 4.91 -3.78 24.95
C GLN A 282 5.78 -2.57 24.53
N ALA A 283 6.06 -2.39 23.22
CA ALA A 283 6.93 -1.31 22.77
C ALA A 283 6.23 0.05 22.81
N PRO A 284 6.92 1.13 23.24
CA PRO A 284 6.36 2.48 23.25
C PRO A 284 5.81 2.87 21.87
N LYS A 285 4.62 3.48 21.86
CA LYS A 285 3.96 4.02 20.65
C LYS A 285 4.13 5.54 20.55
N ASP A 286 5.21 6.05 21.16
CA ASP A 286 5.65 7.43 21.01
C ASP A 286 6.50 7.60 19.74
N ARG A 287 7.00 8.82 19.50
CA ARG A 287 7.74 9.15 18.27
C ARG A 287 9.01 8.32 18.12
N ASP A 288 9.79 8.19 19.19
CA ASP A 288 11.05 7.44 19.17
C ASP A 288 10.81 5.94 18.99
N GLY A 289 9.71 5.43 19.57
CA GLY A 289 9.13 4.15 19.27
C GLY A 289 8.94 4.01 17.77
N VAL A 290 7.99 4.78 17.21
CA VAL A 290 7.58 4.79 15.78
C VAL A 290 8.78 4.84 14.86
N ASP A 291 9.66 5.82 15.03
CA ASP A 291 10.82 6.04 14.17
C ASP A 291 11.72 4.81 14.06
N ARG A 292 12.00 4.15 15.19
CA ARG A 292 12.88 2.98 15.24
C ARG A 292 12.25 1.77 14.56
N ALA A 293 11.05 1.38 14.98
CA ALA A 293 10.47 0.14 14.48
C ALA A 293 9.89 0.30 13.08
N TYR A 294 9.40 1.49 12.71
CA TYR A 294 9.01 1.74 11.32
C TYR A 294 10.21 1.77 10.38
N MET A 295 11.36 2.35 10.78
CA MET A 295 12.60 2.25 9.98
C MET A 295 13.01 0.79 9.71
N ALA A 296 12.90 -0.09 10.71
CA ALA A 296 13.16 -1.52 10.50
C ALA A 296 12.20 -2.15 9.47
N ILE A 297 10.91 -1.75 9.50
CA ILE A 297 9.89 -2.22 8.55
C ILE A 297 10.21 -1.74 7.12
N LEU A 298 10.50 -0.45 6.94
CA LEU A 298 10.85 0.13 5.64
C LEU A 298 12.04 -0.58 5.00
N LEU A 299 13.04 -0.94 5.81
CA LEU A 299 14.23 -1.63 5.34
C LEU A 299 14.03 -3.14 5.19
N GLY A 300 13.11 -3.75 5.94
CA GLY A 300 13.04 -5.19 6.12
C GLY A 300 12.80 -5.96 4.83
N GLN A 301 11.71 -5.62 4.11
CA GLN A 301 11.36 -6.33 2.87
C GLN A 301 12.41 -6.08 1.77
N VAL A 302 12.88 -4.84 1.64
CA VAL A 302 13.89 -4.44 0.66
C VAL A 302 15.21 -5.18 0.88
N SER A 303 15.62 -5.35 2.14
CA SER A 303 16.87 -6.03 2.50
C SER A 303 16.83 -7.50 2.15
N ALA A 304 15.75 -8.19 2.53
CA ALA A 304 15.58 -9.60 2.22
C ALA A 304 15.45 -9.85 0.71
N ASP A 305 14.67 -9.03 0.00
CA ASP A 305 14.53 -9.08 -1.46
C ASP A 305 15.87 -8.83 -2.16
N ALA A 306 16.64 -7.82 -1.74
CA ALA A 306 17.96 -7.53 -2.30
C ALA A 306 18.96 -8.68 -2.09
N ALA A 307 18.95 -9.32 -0.91
CA ALA A 307 19.78 -10.48 -0.64
C ALA A 307 19.41 -11.65 -1.58
N ASN A 308 18.11 -11.91 -1.76
CA ASN A 308 17.63 -12.98 -2.63
C ASN A 308 17.92 -12.70 -4.11
N ARG A 309 17.70 -11.47 -4.58
CA ARG A 309 18.03 -11.08 -5.96
C ARG A 309 19.51 -11.25 -6.22
N ARG A 310 20.36 -10.82 -5.30
CA ARG A 310 21.81 -11.01 -5.45
C ARG A 310 22.20 -12.48 -5.53
N ALA A 311 21.57 -13.33 -4.72
CA ALA A 311 21.89 -14.75 -4.68
C ALA A 311 21.40 -15.53 -5.91
N ALA A 312 20.20 -15.21 -6.42
CA ALA A 312 19.52 -16.05 -7.41
C ALA A 312 19.08 -15.33 -8.70
N ALA A 313 18.88 -14.01 -8.68
CA ALA A 313 18.34 -13.26 -9.81
C ALA A 313 18.90 -11.82 -9.90
N PRO A 314 20.23 -11.63 -10.10
CA PRO A 314 20.86 -10.32 -10.01
C PRO A 314 20.46 -9.36 -11.16
N HIS A 315 19.81 -9.88 -12.20
CA HIS A 315 19.25 -9.10 -13.30
C HIS A 315 18.00 -8.31 -12.89
N LEU A 316 17.27 -8.75 -11.85
CA LEU A 316 16.06 -8.07 -11.38
C LEU A 316 16.41 -6.75 -10.70
N LYS A 317 15.69 -5.69 -11.11
CA LYS A 317 15.73 -4.38 -10.46
C LYS A 317 14.79 -4.35 -9.26
N ALA A 318 14.95 -3.37 -8.37
CA ALA A 318 14.02 -3.12 -7.26
C ALA A 318 13.48 -1.70 -7.32
N ILE A 319 12.15 -1.56 -7.35
CA ILE A 319 11.42 -0.30 -7.41
C ILE A 319 10.39 -0.28 -6.27
N PRO A 320 10.82 -0.09 -5.00
CA PRO A 320 9.90 -0.05 -3.87
C PRO A 320 8.95 1.14 -3.93
N TRP A 321 7.82 0.96 -3.26
CA TRP A 321 6.97 2.06 -2.82
C TRP A 321 7.48 2.62 -1.50
N VAL A 322 7.52 3.94 -1.37
CA VAL A 322 7.97 4.64 -0.16
C VAL A 322 6.92 5.65 0.30
N ALA A 323 6.71 5.69 1.61
CA ALA A 323 5.94 6.75 2.26
C ALA A 323 6.34 6.87 3.72
N ARG A 324 6.36 8.11 4.20
CA ARG A 324 6.51 8.47 5.61
C ARG A 324 5.23 8.19 6.38
N TRP A 325 4.08 8.29 5.71
CA TRP A 325 2.76 8.19 6.32
C TRP A 325 1.76 7.54 5.38
N VAL A 326 1.16 6.44 5.81
CA VAL A 326 -0.07 5.94 5.20
C VAL A 326 -1.11 5.77 6.30
N PRO A 327 -1.95 6.78 6.52
CA PRO A 327 -3.06 6.62 7.42
C PRO A 327 -4.10 5.77 6.65
N LEU A 328 -4.29 4.49 6.99
CA LEU A 328 -5.55 3.84 6.57
C LEU A 328 -6.70 4.38 7.40
N VAL A 329 -6.40 5.01 8.54
CA VAL A 329 -7.27 6.04 9.10
C VAL A 329 -6.85 7.45 8.65
N ALA A 330 -7.16 7.81 7.39
CA ALA A 330 -8.06 8.96 7.30
C ALA A 330 -9.16 8.56 8.26
N LYS A 331 -9.42 9.19 9.40
CA LYS A 331 -10.63 8.81 10.13
C LYS A 331 -11.77 8.82 9.07
N PRO A 332 -12.39 7.70 8.64
CA PRO A 332 -13.77 7.68 9.01
C PRO A 332 -13.66 7.82 10.53
N GLU A 333 -14.31 8.82 11.10
CA GLU A 333 -15.10 8.46 12.26
C GLU A 333 -15.69 7.11 11.87
N GLU A 334 -15.18 5.98 12.38
CA GLU A 334 -15.61 4.70 11.85
C GLU A 334 -17.10 4.67 12.12
N PHE A 335 -17.88 5.03 11.10
CA PHE A 335 -19.31 5.20 11.18
C PHE A 335 -19.85 3.77 11.11
N PHE A 336 -19.49 2.96 12.09
CA PHE A 336 -20.31 1.83 12.42
C PHE A 336 -21.56 2.44 13.00
N GLY A 337 -22.63 2.48 12.21
CA GLY A 337 -23.96 2.47 12.78
C GLY A 337 -24.06 1.17 13.58
N GLY A 338 -23.83 1.26 14.88
CA GLY A 338 -23.62 0.12 15.75
C GLY A 338 -23.83 0.49 17.20
N LEU A 339 -23.63 -0.49 18.08
CA LEU A 339 -24.02 -0.37 19.48
C LEU A 339 -22.87 0.13 20.37
N GLY A 340 -21.62 -0.13 19.97
CA GLY A 340 -20.44 0.18 20.77
C GLY A 340 -20.01 -0.96 21.70
N VAL A 341 -20.03 -2.19 21.20
CA VAL A 341 -19.69 -3.41 21.96
C VAL A 341 -18.57 -4.19 21.28
N ASN A 342 -17.69 -4.79 22.09
CA ASN A 342 -16.76 -5.83 21.67
C ASN A 342 -17.39 -7.19 21.97
N LEU A 343 -17.46 -8.06 20.97
CA LEU A 343 -18.19 -9.33 21.04
C LEU A 343 -17.29 -10.52 20.74
N ARG A 344 -17.60 -11.65 21.37
CA ARG A 344 -17.06 -12.97 21.04
C ARG A 344 -18.21 -13.89 20.63
N PRO A 345 -18.19 -14.48 19.42
CA PRO A 345 -19.16 -15.49 19.04
C PRO A 345 -19.11 -16.71 19.96
N THR A 346 -20.26 -17.33 20.21
CA THR A 346 -20.40 -18.54 21.00
C THR A 346 -21.47 -19.45 20.37
N GLY A 347 -21.52 -20.72 20.79
CA GLY A 347 -22.58 -21.63 20.34
C GLY A 347 -23.99 -21.17 20.75
N GLU A 348 -24.12 -20.35 21.79
CA GLU A 348 -25.40 -19.91 22.35
C GLU A 348 -25.80 -18.49 21.95
N GLY A 349 -24.94 -17.75 21.24
CA GLY A 349 -25.15 -16.34 20.89
C GLY A 349 -23.84 -15.55 20.78
N ALA A 350 -23.87 -14.25 21.04
CA ALA A 350 -22.69 -13.39 21.09
C ALA A 350 -22.44 -12.87 22.51
N ARG A 351 -21.27 -13.19 23.07
CA ARG A 351 -20.89 -12.71 24.41
C ARG A 351 -20.21 -11.35 24.33
N ILE A 352 -20.67 -10.39 25.12
CA ILE A 352 -19.99 -9.10 25.28
C ILE A 352 -18.71 -9.31 26.08
N VAL A 353 -17.57 -8.97 25.47
CA VAL A 353 -16.26 -8.99 26.14
C VAL A 353 -15.81 -7.60 26.59
N GLY A 354 -16.40 -6.55 26.03
CA GLY A 354 -16.16 -5.17 26.46
C GLY A 354 -17.22 -4.22 25.94
N ILE A 355 -17.47 -3.15 26.68
CA ILE A 355 -18.34 -2.04 26.30
C ILE A 355 -17.47 -0.83 26.04
N LEU A 356 -17.72 -0.11 24.95
CA LEU A 356 -17.04 1.13 24.64
C LEU A 356 -17.70 2.29 25.41
N PRO A 357 -16.93 3.18 26.05
CA PRO A 357 -17.47 4.29 26.82
C PRO A 357 -18.15 5.34 25.93
N ASN A 358 -19.16 6.02 26.47
CA ASN A 358 -20.02 7.01 25.83
C ASN A 358 -20.78 6.50 24.58
N THR A 359 -21.01 5.20 24.48
CA THR A 359 -21.74 4.58 23.35
C THR A 359 -23.19 4.25 23.69
N PRO A 360 -24.07 4.02 22.70
CA PRO A 360 -25.44 3.60 22.97
C PRO A 360 -25.55 2.33 23.81
N ALA A 361 -24.65 1.35 23.64
CA ALA A 361 -24.64 0.13 24.46
C ALA A 361 -24.41 0.42 25.94
N GLU A 362 -23.47 1.32 26.26
CA GLU A 362 -23.24 1.78 27.63
C GLU A 362 -24.47 2.50 28.17
N ARG A 363 -25.06 3.42 27.39
CA ARG A 363 -26.29 4.15 27.76
C ARG A 363 -27.50 3.23 27.96
N ALA A 364 -27.58 2.16 27.18
CA ALA A 364 -28.62 1.13 27.27
C ALA A 364 -28.37 0.12 28.40
N GLY A 365 -27.26 0.26 29.14
CA GLY A 365 -26.96 -0.56 30.31
C GLY A 365 -26.46 -1.97 29.98
N LEU A 366 -25.95 -2.20 28.77
CA LEU A 366 -25.24 -3.44 28.43
C LEU A 366 -23.91 -3.52 29.19
N MET A 367 -23.48 -4.73 29.51
CA MET A 367 -22.30 -4.98 30.35
C MET A 367 -21.41 -6.08 29.76
N ALA A 368 -20.11 -6.02 30.04
CA ALA A 368 -19.22 -7.14 29.76
C ALA A 368 -19.69 -8.40 30.52
N GLY A 369 -19.70 -9.54 29.85
CA GLY A 369 -20.23 -10.79 30.36
C GLY A 369 -21.64 -11.13 29.86
N ASP A 370 -22.41 -10.15 29.39
CA ASP A 370 -23.73 -10.37 28.81
C ASP A 370 -23.68 -11.31 27.60
N LEU A 371 -24.70 -12.16 27.46
CA LEU A 371 -24.88 -13.03 26.30
C LEU A 371 -26.07 -12.56 25.47
N LEU A 372 -25.80 -12.00 24.29
CA LEU A 372 -26.82 -11.63 23.31
C LEU A 372 -27.30 -12.88 22.58
N ARG A 373 -28.56 -13.26 22.77
CA ARG A 373 -29.17 -14.44 22.14
C ARG A 373 -29.94 -14.10 20.88
N GLN A 374 -30.62 -12.96 20.86
CA GLN A 374 -31.37 -12.51 19.70
C GLN A 374 -31.15 -11.02 19.44
N ALA A 375 -31.30 -10.62 18.18
CA ALA A 375 -31.45 -9.24 17.76
C ALA A 375 -32.65 -9.14 16.80
N ASP A 376 -33.59 -8.24 17.09
CA ASP A 376 -34.84 -8.03 16.35
C ASP A 376 -35.56 -9.36 16.03
N GLY A 377 -35.72 -10.21 17.05
CA GLY A 377 -36.40 -11.52 16.95
C GLY A 377 -35.67 -12.60 16.15
N LEU A 378 -34.43 -12.38 15.72
CA LEU A 378 -33.61 -13.42 15.08
C LEU A 378 -32.46 -13.87 15.98
N THR A 379 -32.25 -15.18 16.01
CA THR A 379 -31.19 -15.81 16.79
C THR A 379 -29.79 -15.38 16.34
N LEU A 380 -28.91 -15.21 17.32
CA LEU A 380 -27.49 -14.93 17.15
C LEU A 380 -26.62 -16.19 17.38
N ALA A 381 -27.23 -17.32 17.77
CA ALA A 381 -26.54 -18.55 18.10
C ALA A 381 -25.81 -19.16 16.88
N GLY A 382 -24.57 -19.58 17.06
CA GLY A 382 -23.77 -20.24 16.03
C GLY A 382 -23.33 -19.36 14.86
N LEU A 383 -23.67 -18.07 14.86
CA LEU A 383 -23.23 -17.13 13.82
C LEU A 383 -21.73 -16.82 13.94
N THR A 384 -21.08 -16.67 12.79
CA THR A 384 -19.69 -16.18 12.72
C THR A 384 -19.64 -14.69 13.08
N LEU A 385 -18.46 -14.19 13.47
CA LEU A 385 -18.29 -12.78 13.82
C LEU A 385 -18.76 -11.82 12.69
N PRO A 386 -18.45 -12.04 11.39
CA PRO A 386 -18.98 -11.19 10.32
C PRO A 386 -20.50 -11.15 10.24
N HIS A 387 -21.18 -12.28 10.43
CA HIS A 387 -22.65 -12.34 10.40
C HIS A 387 -23.29 -11.67 11.62
N LEU A 388 -22.70 -11.84 12.81
CA LEU A 388 -23.12 -11.12 14.01
C LEU A 388 -23.00 -9.61 13.83
N VAL A 389 -21.86 -9.16 13.29
CA VAL A 389 -21.61 -7.74 13.01
C VAL A 389 -22.63 -7.21 12.00
N ALA A 390 -22.90 -7.94 10.91
CA ALA A 390 -23.91 -7.54 9.93
C ALA A 390 -25.31 -7.41 10.55
N ARG A 391 -25.67 -8.30 11.48
CA ARG A 391 -26.99 -8.32 12.13
C ARG A 391 -27.20 -7.19 13.13
N LEU A 392 -26.16 -6.83 13.86
CA LEU A 392 -26.21 -5.80 14.92
C LEU A 392 -26.01 -4.38 14.37
N ARG A 393 -25.40 -4.25 13.18
CA ARG A 393 -25.28 -2.97 12.46
C ARG A 393 -26.60 -2.53 11.84
N GLY A 394 -26.70 -1.24 11.55
CA GLY A 394 -27.86 -0.61 10.93
C GLY A 394 -27.69 0.90 10.85
N ALA A 395 -28.65 1.60 10.24
CA ALA A 395 -28.57 3.05 10.06
C ALA A 395 -28.47 3.78 11.41
N PRO A 396 -27.63 4.82 11.57
CA PRO A 396 -27.64 5.68 12.76
C PRO A 396 -29.04 6.24 13.06
N GLY A 397 -29.43 6.25 14.33
CA GLY A 397 -30.77 6.62 14.81
C GLY A 397 -31.80 5.49 14.74
N SER A 398 -31.53 4.37 14.06
CA SER A 398 -32.39 3.18 14.13
C SER A 398 -32.20 2.45 15.46
N THR A 399 -33.19 1.68 15.90
CA THR A 399 -33.10 0.88 17.12
C THR A 399 -32.95 -0.61 16.79
N THR A 400 -32.38 -1.36 17.73
CA THR A 400 -32.41 -2.81 17.74
C THR A 400 -32.88 -3.31 19.09
N GLU A 401 -33.74 -4.32 19.09
CA GLU A 401 -34.16 -4.99 20.31
C GLU A 401 -33.29 -6.22 20.53
N LEU A 402 -32.63 -6.28 21.69
CA LEU A 402 -31.73 -7.38 22.04
C LEU A 402 -32.31 -8.21 23.16
N GLU A 403 -32.34 -9.53 22.97
CA GLU A 403 -32.53 -10.47 24.08
C GLU A 403 -31.19 -10.81 24.70
N VAL A 404 -31.00 -10.40 25.94
CA VAL A 404 -29.75 -10.49 26.69
C VAL A 404 -29.93 -11.45 27.85
N ARG A 405 -29.00 -12.39 28.02
CA ARG A 405 -28.89 -13.18 29.25
C ARG A 405 -27.77 -12.61 30.11
N ARG A 406 -28.12 -12.22 31.34
CA ARG A 406 -27.19 -11.71 32.36
C ARG A 406 -27.33 -12.55 33.62
N GLY A 407 -26.38 -13.46 33.84
CA GLY A 407 -26.49 -14.46 34.91
C GLY A 407 -27.74 -15.32 34.74
N PRO A 408 -28.61 -15.45 35.76
CA PRO A 408 -29.86 -16.21 35.67
C PRO A 408 -31.03 -15.43 35.04
N HIS A 409 -30.83 -14.16 34.67
CA HIS A 409 -31.90 -13.28 34.19
C HIS A 409 -31.87 -13.10 32.68
N ASP A 410 -33.07 -13.07 32.12
CA ASP A 410 -33.33 -12.77 30.71
C ASP A 410 -33.91 -11.34 30.61
N LEU A 411 -33.28 -10.50 29.80
CA LEU A 411 -33.61 -9.07 29.65
C LEU A 411 -33.90 -8.78 28.18
N SER A 412 -34.89 -7.93 27.90
CA SER A 412 -35.01 -7.26 26.60
C SER A 412 -34.49 -5.84 26.74
N ILE A 413 -33.52 -5.47 25.90
CA ILE A 413 -32.87 -4.16 25.91
C ILE A 413 -32.94 -3.58 24.50
N ILE A 414 -33.59 -2.43 24.38
CA ILE A 414 -33.62 -1.66 23.14
C ILE A 414 -32.39 -0.75 23.12
N VAL A 415 -31.59 -0.87 22.06
CA VAL A 415 -30.37 -0.07 21.88
C VAL A 415 -30.50 0.73 20.60
N GLU A 416 -30.30 2.04 20.69
CA GLU A 416 -30.17 2.90 19.52
C GLU A 416 -28.84 2.65 18.83
N ARG A 417 -28.82 2.55 17.50
CA ARG A 417 -27.61 2.50 16.72
C ARG A 417 -27.10 3.91 16.52
N ALA A 418 -25.85 4.17 16.85
CA ALA A 418 -25.23 5.45 16.58
C ALA A 418 -23.92 5.23 15.84
N THR A 419 -23.43 6.30 15.25
CA THR A 419 -22.02 6.42 14.85
C THR A 419 -21.13 6.23 16.07
N ILE A 420 -20.26 5.23 16.07
CA ILE A 420 -19.33 4.98 17.18
C ILE A 420 -17.95 5.57 16.87
N HIS A 421 -17.56 6.63 17.57
CA HIS A 421 -16.24 7.23 17.42
C HIS A 421 -15.22 6.55 18.33
N LEU A 422 -14.39 5.67 17.78
CA LEU A 422 -13.23 5.15 18.50
C LEU A 422 -12.15 6.25 18.57
N LYS A 423 -11.91 6.79 19.77
CA LYS A 423 -10.71 7.59 20.03
C LYS A 423 -9.51 6.65 20.17
N SER A 424 -8.92 6.24 19.05
CA SER A 424 -7.56 5.67 19.10
C SER A 424 -6.58 6.76 19.54
N PRO A 425 -5.64 6.47 20.46
CA PRO A 425 -4.54 7.39 20.73
C PRO A 425 -3.79 7.64 19.40
N ALA A 426 -3.53 8.90 19.09
CA ALA A 426 -2.86 9.27 17.84
C ALA A 426 -1.42 8.75 17.87
N ILE A 427 -1.16 7.71 17.09
CA ILE A 427 0.21 7.22 16.86
C ILE A 427 0.90 8.28 16.00
N PRO A 428 2.08 8.79 16.41
CA PRO A 428 2.76 9.82 15.66
C PRO A 428 3.22 9.28 14.31
N MET A 429 3.25 10.15 13.31
CA MET A 429 3.94 9.89 12.05
C MET A 429 5.46 9.81 12.29
N MET A 430 6.13 9.00 11.47
CA MET A 430 7.59 8.97 11.42
C MET A 430 8.15 10.38 11.19
N SER A 431 9.22 10.72 11.92
CA SER A 431 9.89 12.00 11.75
C SER A 431 10.50 12.13 10.34
N ARG A 432 10.60 13.37 9.86
CA ARG A 432 11.28 13.68 8.58
C ARG A 432 12.72 13.20 8.58
N GLU A 433 13.41 13.39 9.70
CA GLU A 433 14.80 12.97 9.86
C GLU A 433 14.97 11.47 9.63
N ARG A 434 14.12 10.66 10.26
CA ARG A 434 14.20 9.21 10.17
C ARG A 434 13.69 8.69 8.83
N TYR A 435 12.72 9.37 8.22
CA TYR A 435 12.30 9.07 6.85
C TYR A 435 13.44 9.29 5.85
N ARG A 436 14.09 10.46 5.88
CA ARG A 436 15.28 10.74 5.04
C ARG A 436 16.37 9.68 5.25
N GLU A 437 16.59 9.28 6.49
CA GLU A 437 17.56 8.25 6.81
C GLU A 437 17.21 6.89 6.20
N ALA A 438 15.95 6.47 6.32
CA ALA A 438 15.48 5.24 5.69
C ALA A 438 15.70 5.27 4.18
N LEU A 439 15.37 6.39 3.50
CA LEU A 439 15.58 6.56 2.06
C LEU A 439 17.06 6.39 1.65
N ARG A 440 18.01 6.97 2.41
CA ARG A 440 19.45 6.77 2.16
C ARG A 440 19.84 5.31 2.24
N HIS A 441 19.39 4.63 3.30
CA HIS A 441 19.65 3.21 3.48
C HIS A 441 19.02 2.35 2.37
N LEU A 442 17.83 2.70 1.87
CA LEU A 442 17.20 2.01 0.75
C LEU A 442 18.09 2.09 -0.50
N TRP A 443 18.57 3.28 -0.87
CA TRP A 443 19.52 3.45 -1.99
C TRP A 443 20.79 2.61 -1.80
N MET A 444 21.37 2.64 -0.61
CA MET A 444 22.57 1.86 -0.28
C MET A 444 22.34 0.35 -0.18
N ARG A 445 21.08 -0.10 -0.16
CA ARG A 445 20.69 -1.52 -0.24
C ARG A 445 20.36 -1.96 -1.67
N GLY A 446 20.59 -1.10 -2.65
CA GLY A 446 20.58 -1.46 -4.07
C GLY A 446 19.21 -1.40 -4.73
N ILE A 447 18.37 -0.42 -4.35
CA ILE A 447 17.17 -0.07 -5.13
C ILE A 447 17.57 0.71 -6.40
N ASN A 448 16.75 0.62 -7.44
CA ASN A 448 17.03 1.20 -8.76
C ASN A 448 16.17 2.43 -9.09
N GLY A 449 15.09 2.62 -8.34
CA GLY A 449 14.12 3.69 -8.45
C GLY A 449 13.15 3.59 -7.28
N MET A 450 12.20 4.51 -7.16
CA MET A 450 11.13 4.40 -6.15
C MET A 450 9.86 5.09 -6.62
N GLN A 451 8.75 4.66 -6.03
CA GLN A 451 7.45 5.29 -6.18
C GLN A 451 7.09 5.94 -4.85
N ILE A 452 6.87 7.25 -4.86
CA ILE A 452 6.48 8.00 -3.66
C ILE A 452 4.97 7.85 -3.53
N PHE A 453 4.52 7.06 -2.55
CA PHE A 453 3.10 6.81 -2.28
C PHE A 453 2.49 7.97 -1.50
N ASN A 454 2.37 9.12 -2.17
CA ASN A 454 1.90 10.36 -1.60
C ASN A 454 0.35 10.42 -1.55
N SER A 455 -0.27 9.57 -0.74
CA SER A 455 -1.74 9.53 -0.60
C SER A 455 -2.29 10.85 -0.05
N THR A 456 -3.22 11.48 -0.77
CA THR A 456 -3.86 12.74 -0.35
C THR A 456 -5.16 12.46 0.38
N THR A 457 -5.07 11.98 1.63
CA THR A 457 -6.20 12.15 2.54
C THR A 457 -6.47 13.65 2.70
N PRO A 458 -7.74 14.09 2.65
CA PRO A 458 -8.12 15.47 2.94
C PRO A 458 -7.46 16.03 4.21
N GLY A 459 -6.64 17.07 4.08
CA GLY A 459 -5.95 17.75 5.20
C GLY A 459 -4.44 17.54 5.29
N ASP A 460 -3.86 16.63 4.48
CA ASP A 460 -2.45 16.22 4.61
C ASP A 460 -1.48 16.85 3.57
N ALA A 461 -1.88 17.95 2.91
CA ALA A 461 -1.10 18.56 1.82
C ALA A 461 0.35 18.88 2.22
N GLU A 462 0.57 19.52 3.37
CA GLU A 462 1.93 19.84 3.85
C GLU A 462 2.75 18.60 4.18
N THR A 463 2.09 17.54 4.69
CA THR A 463 2.74 16.26 4.96
C THR A 463 3.25 15.61 3.68
N VAL A 464 2.42 15.62 2.63
CA VAL A 464 2.71 15.09 1.31
C VAL A 464 3.80 15.91 0.60
N ILE A 465 3.73 17.24 0.65
CA ILE A 465 4.75 18.12 0.09
C ILE A 465 6.10 17.88 0.77
N ALA A 466 6.12 17.78 2.10
CA ALA A 466 7.34 17.49 2.85
C ALA A 466 7.93 16.12 2.49
N GLU A 467 7.10 15.09 2.29
CA GLU A 467 7.55 13.75 1.88
C GLU A 467 8.23 13.75 0.51
N VAL A 468 7.62 14.40 -0.48
CA VAL A 468 8.21 14.54 -1.82
C VAL A 468 9.49 15.36 -1.77
N SER A 469 9.48 16.49 -1.06
CA SER A 469 10.67 17.33 -0.86
C SER A 469 11.82 16.54 -0.22
N ASP A 470 11.53 15.73 0.81
CA ASP A 470 12.51 14.89 1.48
C ASP A 470 13.07 13.79 0.57
N ALA A 471 12.21 13.17 -0.26
CA ALA A 471 12.64 12.16 -1.22
C ALA A 471 13.56 12.74 -2.30
N VAL A 472 13.21 13.92 -2.85
CA VAL A 472 14.03 14.61 -3.86
C VAL A 472 15.38 15.02 -3.28
N ALA A 473 15.39 15.60 -2.07
CA ALA A 473 16.63 16.00 -1.40
C ALA A 473 17.57 14.81 -1.14
N VAL A 474 17.03 13.68 -0.67
CA VAL A 474 17.84 12.46 -0.47
C VAL A 474 18.29 11.87 -1.79
N TYR A 475 17.45 11.91 -2.83
CA TYR A 475 17.85 11.41 -4.14
C TYR A 475 19.03 12.21 -4.70
N ASP A 476 18.99 13.55 -4.62
CA ASP A 476 20.11 14.41 -5.02
C ASP A 476 21.38 14.13 -4.21
N GLU A 477 21.26 13.99 -2.89
CA GLU A 477 22.38 13.62 -2.01
C GLU A 477 23.02 12.29 -2.45
N MET A 478 22.21 11.28 -2.77
CA MET A 478 22.72 10.00 -3.22
C MET A 478 23.33 10.07 -4.64
N LEU A 479 22.85 10.97 -5.50
CA LEU A 479 23.42 11.21 -6.83
C LEU A 479 24.83 11.83 -6.79
N ALA A 480 25.20 12.53 -5.72
CA ALA A 480 26.60 12.91 -5.47
C ALA A 480 27.55 11.71 -5.42
N HIS A 481 27.00 10.51 -5.18
CA HIS A 481 27.72 9.24 -5.15
C HIS A 481 27.27 8.28 -6.26
N ARG A 482 26.76 8.81 -7.39
CA ARG A 482 26.13 8.04 -8.49
C ARG A 482 26.90 6.78 -8.92
N ARG A 483 28.23 6.84 -9.06
CA ARG A 483 29.05 5.66 -9.42
C ARG A 483 28.86 4.46 -8.47
N PHE A 484 28.66 4.71 -7.18
CA PHE A 484 28.38 3.64 -6.22
C PHE A 484 26.95 3.11 -6.38
N LEU A 485 25.99 3.96 -6.76
CA LEU A 485 24.62 3.52 -7.01
C LEU A 485 24.49 2.70 -8.30
N GLU A 486 25.36 2.93 -9.27
CA GLU A 486 25.38 2.25 -10.57
C GLU A 486 26.16 0.93 -10.52
N ASP A 487 27.39 0.98 -9.99
CA ASP A 487 28.34 -0.13 -10.06
C ASP A 487 28.69 -0.74 -8.69
N GLY A 488 28.19 -0.14 -7.62
CA GLY A 488 28.51 -0.55 -6.26
C GLY A 488 27.73 -1.79 -5.82
N VAL A 489 28.39 -2.60 -4.99
CA VAL A 489 27.86 -3.83 -4.41
C VAL A 489 27.40 -3.55 -2.98
N PRO A 490 26.12 -3.80 -2.62
CA PRO A 490 25.64 -3.63 -1.25
C PRO A 490 26.45 -4.45 -0.24
N LEU A 491 26.77 -3.82 0.89
CA LEU A 491 27.58 -4.37 1.98
C LEU A 491 26.75 -4.93 3.13
N ASN A 492 25.55 -4.38 3.37
CA ASN A 492 24.66 -4.84 4.43
C ASN A 492 23.25 -5.03 3.87
N LEU A 493 22.82 -6.29 3.83
CA LEU A 493 21.47 -6.69 3.45
C LEU A 493 20.74 -7.42 4.59
N ALA A 494 21.24 -7.31 5.81
CA ALA A 494 20.56 -7.85 6.98
C ALA A 494 19.21 -7.13 7.19
N VAL A 495 18.17 -7.92 7.45
CA VAL A 495 16.85 -7.42 7.87
C VAL A 495 16.99 -6.84 9.27
N PRO A 496 16.73 -5.54 9.49
CA PRO A 496 16.91 -4.96 10.81
C PRO A 496 15.88 -5.49 11.83
N ASP A 497 16.31 -5.65 13.07
CA ASP A 497 15.39 -5.91 14.19
C ASP A 497 14.65 -4.61 14.55
N PRO A 498 13.33 -4.64 14.84
CA PRO A 498 12.59 -3.44 15.28
C PRO A 498 13.11 -2.76 16.55
N ASN A 499 13.94 -3.44 17.34
CA ASN A 499 14.61 -2.90 18.53
C ASN A 499 16.08 -2.54 18.28
N GLN A 500 16.60 -2.79 17.07
CA GLN A 500 17.97 -2.45 16.70
C GLN A 500 18.21 -0.95 16.90
N ARG A 501 19.34 -0.61 17.53
CA ARG A 501 19.69 0.78 17.85
C ARG A 501 20.75 1.39 16.95
N VAL A 502 21.48 0.58 16.19
CA VAL A 502 22.49 1.06 15.26
C VAL A 502 22.21 0.46 13.90
N HIS A 503 21.97 1.31 12.91
CA HIS A 503 21.76 0.89 11.53
C HIS A 503 22.96 1.28 10.68
N TRP A 504 23.27 0.45 9.69
CA TRP A 504 24.25 0.81 8.68
C TRP A 504 23.91 0.22 7.33
N SER A 505 24.35 0.88 6.27
CA SER A 505 24.32 0.35 4.91
C SER A 505 25.54 0.85 4.17
N GLY A 506 25.90 0.16 3.09
CA GLY A 506 27.10 0.54 2.36
C GLY A 506 27.11 -0.03 0.96
N LEU A 507 27.87 0.62 0.08
CA LEU A 507 28.11 0.20 -1.28
C LEU A 507 29.62 0.13 -1.50
N ARG A 508 30.12 -1.02 -1.97
CA ARG A 508 31.52 -1.21 -2.31
C ARG A 508 31.72 -1.16 -3.81
N LEU A 509 32.70 -0.39 -4.26
CA LEU A 509 33.12 -0.28 -5.64
C LEU A 509 34.64 -0.47 -5.71
N GLY A 510 35.09 -1.65 -6.11
CA GLY A 510 36.52 -2.01 -6.11
C GLY A 510 37.18 -1.86 -4.74
N ASN A 511 38.16 -0.95 -4.66
CA ASN A 511 38.92 -0.60 -3.46
C ASN A 511 38.33 0.58 -2.67
N GLU A 512 37.14 1.06 -3.05
CA GLU A 512 36.43 2.09 -2.32
C GLU A 512 35.11 1.55 -1.76
N ALA A 513 34.64 2.11 -0.66
CA ALA A 513 33.29 1.88 -0.16
C ALA A 513 32.68 3.17 0.38
N LEU A 514 31.38 3.33 0.16
CA LEU A 514 30.57 4.36 0.82
C LEU A 514 29.77 3.66 1.91
N VAL A 515 29.87 4.12 3.15
CA VAL A 515 29.19 3.51 4.30
C VAL A 515 28.45 4.58 5.08
N ARG A 516 27.15 4.39 5.30
CA ARG A 516 26.34 5.23 6.17
C ARG A 516 25.99 4.47 7.45
N VAL A 517 26.22 5.11 8.59
CA VAL A 517 25.94 4.59 9.92
C VAL A 517 25.07 5.58 10.69
N ILE A 518 24.11 5.09 11.48
CA ILE A 518 23.31 5.90 12.38
C ILE A 518 23.04 5.17 13.69
N SER A 519 23.13 5.90 14.79
CA SER A 519 22.67 5.44 16.11
C SER A 519 21.31 6.06 16.38
N VAL A 520 20.28 5.24 16.60
CA VAL A 520 19.01 5.70 17.19
C VAL A 520 19.05 5.63 18.72
N ALA A 521 20.24 5.46 19.31
CA ALA A 521 20.49 5.64 20.73
C ALA A 521 20.98 7.09 21.02
N PRO A 522 20.78 7.60 22.25
CA PRO A 522 21.15 8.97 22.61
C PRO A 522 22.66 9.26 22.58
N PHE A 523 23.51 8.22 22.58
CA PHE A 523 24.96 8.36 22.54
C PHE A 523 25.56 7.77 21.26
N GLY A 524 26.69 8.34 20.84
CA GLY A 524 27.48 7.82 19.74
C GLY A 524 27.92 6.39 20.02
N THR A 525 27.70 5.49 19.08
CA THR A 525 28.08 4.07 19.22
C THR A 525 29.12 3.72 18.16
N GLU A 526 30.24 3.13 18.58
CA GLU A 526 31.19 2.59 17.61
C GLU A 526 30.64 1.32 16.97
N LEU A 527 30.74 1.26 15.65
CA LEU A 527 30.37 0.10 14.84
C LEU A 527 31.57 -0.33 14.02
N THR A 528 32.00 -1.57 14.19
CA THR A 528 32.99 -2.18 13.29
C THR A 528 32.30 -2.73 12.04
N VAL A 529 32.67 -2.20 10.88
CA VAL A 529 32.23 -2.71 9.57
C VAL A 529 33.38 -3.41 8.86
N ARG A 530 33.07 -4.40 8.01
CA ARG A 530 34.06 -5.17 7.25
C ARG A 530 33.76 -5.12 5.74
N PRO A 531 34.08 -4.01 5.05
CA PRO A 531 33.66 -3.81 3.66
C PRO A 531 34.27 -4.84 2.68
N TRP A 532 35.44 -5.39 2.99
CA TRP A 532 36.16 -6.37 2.16
C TRP A 532 36.28 -7.77 2.82
N GLY A 533 35.48 -8.07 3.85
CA GLY A 533 35.43 -9.40 4.48
C GLY A 533 36.21 -9.50 5.79
N GLU A 534 37.53 -9.64 5.73
CA GLU A 534 38.34 -9.95 6.93
C GLU A 534 38.75 -8.71 7.74
N GLU A 535 39.23 -7.64 7.09
CA GLU A 535 39.66 -6.41 7.77
C GLU A 535 38.46 -5.57 8.20
N GLY A 536 38.45 -5.16 9.47
CA GLY A 536 37.42 -4.30 10.05
C GLY A 536 37.90 -2.85 10.21
N VAL A 537 36.95 -1.92 10.13
CA VAL A 537 37.15 -0.50 10.46
C VAL A 537 36.05 -0.05 11.41
N SER A 538 36.43 0.61 12.51
CA SER A 538 35.49 1.20 13.47
C SER A 538 35.00 2.56 12.97
N LEU A 539 33.69 2.73 12.92
CA LEU A 539 33.01 3.96 12.50
C LEU A 539 32.13 4.45 13.65
N LEU A 540 32.05 5.77 13.84
CA LEU A 540 31.22 6.36 14.87
C LEU A 540 29.80 6.59 14.33
N ALA A 541 28.82 5.86 14.88
CA ALA A 541 27.41 6.07 14.59
C ALA A 541 26.85 7.17 15.49
N SER A 542 26.54 8.33 14.92
CA SER A 542 25.91 9.45 15.64
C SER A 542 24.39 9.43 15.53
N ALA A 543 23.70 10.21 16.37
CA ALA A 543 22.24 10.40 16.31
C ALA A 543 21.74 11.02 14.99
N ARG A 544 22.59 11.84 14.34
CA ARG A 544 22.33 12.48 13.04
C ARG A 544 22.72 11.59 11.84
N GLY A 545 23.32 10.45 12.13
CA GLY A 545 24.00 9.61 11.16
C GLY A 545 25.29 10.23 10.63
N ALA A 546 26.11 9.42 9.97
CA ALA A 546 27.34 9.84 9.32
C ALA A 546 27.59 8.97 8.08
N THR A 547 28.07 9.59 7.02
CA THR A 547 28.52 8.89 5.81
C THR A 547 30.04 8.94 5.77
N TYR A 548 30.65 7.79 5.54
CA TYR A 548 32.08 7.57 5.47
C TYR A 548 32.45 7.09 4.08
N LYS A 549 33.47 7.71 3.50
CA LYS A 549 34.18 7.19 2.34
C LYS A 549 35.37 6.37 2.85
N LEU A 550 35.39 5.10 2.49
CA LEU A 550 36.41 4.15 2.86
C LEU A 550 37.28 3.84 1.64
N GLN A 551 38.59 3.73 1.85
CA GLN A 551 39.55 3.35 0.81
C GLN A 551 40.48 2.27 1.33
N ARG A 552 40.62 1.18 0.56
CA ARG A 552 41.59 0.12 0.83
C ARG A 552 42.90 0.43 0.11
N VAL A 553 43.97 0.62 0.88
CA VAL A 553 45.33 0.90 0.39
C VAL A 553 46.30 -0.02 1.10
N GLU A 554 47.05 -0.85 0.36
CA GLU A 554 48.12 -1.73 0.90
C GLU A 554 47.66 -2.62 2.09
N GLY A 555 46.44 -3.14 2.05
CA GLY A 555 45.90 -3.98 3.15
C GLY A 555 45.50 -3.20 4.41
N ARG A 556 45.32 -1.87 4.31
CA ARG A 556 44.76 -1.03 5.37
C ARG A 556 43.52 -0.30 4.86
N ILE A 557 42.58 -0.05 5.75
CA ILE A 557 41.37 0.72 5.47
C ILE A 557 41.53 2.13 6.03
N ARG A 558 41.47 3.13 5.15
CA ARG A 558 41.32 4.55 5.54
C ARG A 558 39.85 4.91 5.53
N ALA A 559 39.40 5.62 6.56
CA ALA A 559 38.04 6.13 6.66
C ALA A 559 38.06 7.66 6.74
N GLU A 560 37.32 8.30 5.86
CA GLU A 560 37.10 9.74 5.85
C GLU A 560 35.61 10.01 6.06
N SER A 561 35.28 10.79 7.09
CA SER A 561 33.91 11.27 7.30
C SER A 561 33.62 12.37 6.30
N THR A 562 32.48 12.29 5.63
CA THR A 562 32.04 13.33 4.70
C THR A 562 31.13 14.38 5.36
N SER A 563 31.04 14.46 6.70
CA SER A 563 30.20 15.43 7.44
C SER A 563 30.49 16.88 6.99
N ASP A 564 29.55 17.76 6.64
CA ASP A 564 28.09 17.83 6.83
C ASP A 564 27.39 18.09 5.49
N SER A 565 26.32 17.35 5.16
CA SER A 565 25.30 17.90 4.27
C SER A 565 24.57 18.98 5.06
N ALA A 566 24.98 20.23 4.85
CA ALA A 566 24.27 21.41 5.32
C ALA A 566 22.85 21.42 4.75
N ILE A 567 21.92 20.75 5.41
CA ILE A 567 20.50 21.06 5.24
C ILE A 567 20.22 22.16 6.25
N ARG A 568 20.34 23.42 5.78
CA ARG A 568 19.82 24.57 6.53
C ARG A 568 18.32 24.34 6.76
N PRO A 569 17.81 24.66 7.98
CA PRO A 569 16.44 24.39 8.38
C PRO A 569 15.38 24.96 7.43
#